data_AF-A0AAW2XQ68-F1
#
_entry.id   AF-A0AAW2XQ68-F1
#
_cell.length_a   1.000
_cell.length_b   1.000
_cell.length_c   1.000
_cell.angle_alpha   90.00
_cell.angle_beta   90.00
_cell.angle_gamma   90.00
#
_symmetry.space_group_name_H-M   'P 1'
#
loop_
_entity.id
_entity.type
_entity.pdbx_description
1 polymer ?
#
loop_
_entity_poly.entity_id
_entity_poly.type
_entity_poly.pdbx_seq_one_letter_code
_entity_poly.pdbx_strand_id
1 'polypeptide(L)'
;MDLEFHQQEYRRSLVYTSLARDLWLELESHFGESNGPLLYEINREISVLTQGDMSVVVYFTKLKKLWDKLACLNPFPTCFCGASRALA
;
A
#
# COMPACT_ATOMS: atom_id res chain seq x y z
N MET A 1 -24.69 11.65 -10.37
CA MET A 1 -25.73 10.68 -9.95
C MET A 1 -25.15 9.32 -9.57
N ASP A 2 -23.89 9.01 -9.91
CA ASP A 2 -23.27 7.70 -9.62
C ASP A 2 -22.67 7.55 -8.21
N LEU A 3 -22.32 8.65 -7.53
CA LEU A 3 -21.65 8.57 -6.23
C LEU A 3 -22.61 8.25 -5.07
N GLU A 4 -23.88 8.67 -5.17
CA GLU A 4 -24.91 8.39 -4.15
C GLU A 4 -25.42 6.95 -4.23
N PHE A 5 -25.43 6.34 -5.43
CA PHE A 5 -25.90 4.97 -5.63
C PHE A 5 -24.94 3.94 -5.00
N HIS A 6 -23.63 4.14 -5.16
CA HIS A 6 -22.60 3.28 -4.55
C HIS A 6 -22.62 3.33 -3.02
N GLN A 7 -22.89 4.51 -2.45
CA GLN A 7 -23.03 4.68 -0.99
C GLN A 7 -24.28 3.96 -0.46
N GLN A 8 -25.37 3.93 -1.23
CA GLN A 8 -26.64 3.31 -0.85
C GLN A 8 -26.57 1.77 -0.85
N GLU A 9 -25.89 1.16 -1.82
CA GLU A 9 -25.66 -0.29 -1.84
C GLU A 9 -24.72 -0.73 -0.72
N TYR A 10 -23.65 0.03 -0.48
CA TYR A 10 -22.73 -0.23 0.64
C TYR A 10 -23.48 -0.20 1.98
N ARG A 11 -24.32 0.81 2.23
CA ARG A 11 -25.13 0.86 3.47
C ARG A 11 -26.10 -0.30 3.61
N ARG A 12 -26.57 -0.90 2.51
CA ARG A 12 -27.48 -2.05 2.55
C ARG A 12 -26.76 -3.37 2.81
N SER A 13 -25.51 -3.52 2.37
CA SER A 13 -24.70 -4.71 2.72
C SER A 13 -24.33 -4.71 4.22
N LEU A 14 -24.12 -3.53 4.83
CA LEU A 14 -23.88 -3.39 6.28
C LEU A 14 -24.99 -3.96 7.17
N VAL A 15 -26.23 -4.01 6.68
CA VAL A 15 -27.39 -4.49 7.46
C VAL A 15 -27.40 -6.02 7.60
N TYR A 16 -26.63 -6.73 6.77
CA TYR A 16 -26.60 -8.20 6.73
C TYR A 16 -25.36 -8.83 7.37
N THR A 17 -24.37 -8.03 7.79
CA THR A 17 -23.13 -8.54 8.38
C THR A 17 -23.28 -8.65 9.89
N SER A 18 -23.43 -9.88 10.40
CA SER A 18 -23.78 -10.17 11.80
C SER A 18 -22.64 -9.95 12.80
N LEU A 19 -21.41 -9.65 12.34
CA LEU A 19 -20.25 -9.43 13.20
C LEU A 19 -19.31 -8.35 12.64
N ALA A 20 -18.86 -7.41 13.47
CA ALA A 20 -17.92 -6.35 13.08
C ALA A 20 -16.61 -6.87 12.44
N ARG A 21 -16.24 -8.12 12.74
CA ARG A 21 -15.12 -8.83 12.11
C ARG A 21 -15.33 -9.05 10.62
N ASP A 22 -16.50 -9.50 10.21
CA ASP A 22 -16.78 -9.83 8.80
C ASP A 22 -16.82 -8.55 7.97
N LEU A 23 -17.29 -7.46 8.58
CA LEU A 23 -17.20 -6.12 8.01
C LEU A 23 -15.74 -5.69 7.78
N TRP A 24 -14.90 -5.89 8.78
CA TRP A 24 -13.49 -5.58 8.70
C TRP A 24 -12.80 -6.39 7.59
N LEU A 25 -13.13 -7.67 7.44
CA LEU A 25 -12.58 -8.54 6.39
C LEU A 25 -13.04 -8.12 4.99
N GLU A 26 -14.29 -7.66 4.82
CA GLU A 26 -14.79 -7.15 3.54
C GLU A 26 -14.09 -5.83 3.16
N LEU A 27 -13.91 -4.93 4.14
CA LEU A 27 -13.13 -3.71 3.98
C LEU A 27 -11.67 -4.00 3.65
N GLU A 28 -11.05 -4.94 4.35
CA GLU A 28 -9.67 -5.38 4.11
C GLU A 28 -9.51 -6.03 2.73
N SER A 29 -10.47 -6.86 2.30
CA SER A 29 -10.43 -7.46 0.96
C SER A 29 -10.56 -6.41 -0.16
N HIS A 30 -11.40 -5.40 0.05
CA HIS A 30 -11.69 -4.40 -1.00
C HIS A 30 -10.66 -3.25 -1.03
N PHE A 31 -10.16 -2.85 0.14
CA PHE A 31 -9.25 -1.71 0.29
C PHE A 31 -7.82 -2.10 0.71
N GLY A 32 -7.59 -3.29 1.24
CA GLY A 32 -6.25 -3.77 1.60
C GLY A 32 -5.33 -4.01 0.40
N GLU A 33 -5.90 -4.40 -0.75
CA GLU A 33 -5.12 -4.54 -2.01
C GLU A 33 -4.95 -3.24 -2.80
N SER A 34 -5.58 -2.13 -2.37
CA SER A 34 -5.59 -0.87 -3.13
C SER A 34 -4.24 -0.13 -3.17
N ASN A 35 -3.16 -0.73 -2.64
CA ASN A 35 -1.81 -0.20 -2.72
C ASN A 35 -1.19 -0.27 -4.13
N GLY A 36 -1.80 -0.98 -5.08
CA GLY A 36 -1.27 -1.14 -6.45
C GLY A 36 -0.88 0.18 -7.14
N PRO A 37 -1.80 1.17 -7.26
CA PRO A 37 -1.48 2.48 -7.82
C PRO A 37 -0.37 3.23 -7.07
N LEU A 38 -0.37 3.17 -5.73
CA LEU A 38 0.63 3.82 -4.89
C LEU A 38 2.02 3.17 -5.02
N LEU A 39 2.08 1.83 -5.10
CA LEU A 39 3.29 1.08 -5.38
C LEU A 39 3.84 1.43 -6.76
N TYR A 40 2.98 1.54 -7.76
CA TYR A 40 3.39 1.98 -9.10
C TYR A 40 3.98 3.39 -9.08
N GLU A 41 3.34 4.33 -8.39
CA GLU A 41 3.82 5.71 -8.26
C GLU A 41 5.21 5.75 -7.63
N ILE A 42 5.44 5.05 -6.52
CA ILE A 42 6.74 5.00 -5.84
C ILE A 42 7.80 4.37 -6.73
N ASN A 43 7.49 3.25 -7.40
CA ASN A 43 8.43 2.61 -8.31
C ASN A 43 8.78 3.52 -9.50
N ARG A 44 7.80 4.26 -10.02
CA ARG A 44 8.03 5.25 -11.07
C ARG A 44 8.91 6.39 -10.58
N GLU A 45 8.64 6.95 -9.40
CA GLU A 45 9.46 8.00 -8.79
C GLU A 45 10.92 7.56 -8.63
N ILE A 46 11.15 6.34 -8.13
CA ILE A 46 12.50 5.77 -8.03
C ILE A 46 13.15 5.65 -9.41
N SER A 47 12.41 5.15 -10.40
CA SER A 47 12.92 4.90 -11.75
C SER A 47 13.34 6.18 -12.48
N VAL A 48 12.65 7.29 -12.23
CA VAL A 48 12.97 8.59 -12.84
C VAL A 48 13.90 9.46 -11.99
N LEU A 49 14.17 9.05 -10.74
CA LEU A 49 15.04 9.80 -9.84
C LEU A 49 16.49 9.73 -10.35
N THR A 50 17.03 10.89 -10.71
CA THR A 50 18.44 11.05 -11.06
C THR A 50 19.09 12.04 -10.10
N GLN A 51 20.41 11.97 -9.95
CA GLN A 51 21.12 12.91 -9.07
C GLN A 51 21.04 14.35 -9.59
N GLY A 52 21.26 14.55 -10.90
CA GLY A 52 21.32 15.89 -11.50
C GLY A 52 22.31 16.79 -10.76
N ASP A 53 21.88 18.02 -10.47
CA ASP A 53 22.66 19.01 -9.73
C ASP A 53 22.53 18.88 -8.20
N MET A 54 21.83 17.86 -7.69
CA MET A 54 21.70 17.64 -6.27
C MET A 54 23.02 17.15 -5.67
N SER A 55 23.31 17.60 -4.44
CA SER A 55 24.38 16.99 -3.65
C SER A 55 24.06 15.52 -3.38
N VAL A 56 25.11 14.72 -3.22
CA VAL A 56 24.99 13.27 -2.93
C VAL A 56 24.10 13.03 -1.70
N VAL A 57 24.26 13.85 -0.66
CA VAL A 57 23.47 13.75 0.58
C VAL A 57 21.98 13.96 0.31
N VAL A 58 21.63 14.98 -0.48
CA VAL A 58 20.23 15.30 -0.79
C VAL A 58 19.61 14.21 -1.66
N TYR A 59 20.33 13.77 -2.70
CA TYR A 59 19.88 12.69 -3.57
C TYR A 59 19.63 11.40 -2.79
N PHE A 60 20.62 10.96 -1.99
CA PHE A 60 20.52 9.73 -1.23
C PHE A 60 19.42 9.80 -0.17
N THR A 61 19.23 10.95 0.47
CA THR A 61 18.12 11.15 1.43
C THR A 61 16.75 10.99 0.75
N LYS A 62 16.59 11.51 -0.47
CA LYS A 62 15.35 11.33 -1.25
C LYS A 62 15.12 9.86 -1.62
N LEU A 63 16.16 9.19 -2.13
CA LEU A 63 16.10 7.78 -2.50
C LEU A 63 15.75 6.89 -1.29
N LYS A 64 16.40 7.13 -0.15
CA LYS A 64 16.15 6.38 1.10
C LYS A 64 14.69 6.54 1.56
N LYS A 65 14.14 7.77 1.51
CA LYS A 65 12.73 8.00 1.83
C LYS A 65 11.77 7.21 0.93
N LEU A 66 12.08 7.09 -0.36
CA LEU A 66 11.26 6.30 -1.30
C LEU A 66 11.33 4.80 -0.98
N TRP A 67 12.53 4.28 -0.69
CA TRP A 67 12.69 2.89 -0.27
C TRP A 67 12.00 2.57 1.05
N ASP A 68 12.06 3.48 2.03
CA ASP A 68 11.38 3.28 3.31
C ASP A 68 9.85 3.25 3.13
N LYS A 69 9.29 4.12 2.27
CA LYS A 69 7.88 4.06 1.89
C LYS A 69 7.52 2.74 1.20
N LEU A 70 8.35 2.29 0.27
CA LEU A 70 8.12 1.03 -0.46
C LEU A 70 8.11 -0.17 0.51
N ALA A 71 9.04 -0.22 1.45
CA ALA A 71 9.12 -1.28 2.45
C ALA A 71 7.89 -1.32 3.38
N CYS A 72 7.30 -0.16 3.71
CA CYS A 72 6.07 -0.10 4.49
C CYS A 72 4.84 -0.65 3.74
N LEU A 73 4.80 -0.46 2.42
CA LEU A 73 3.65 -0.86 1.59
C LEU A 73 3.74 -2.29 1.06
N ASN A 74 4.96 -2.81 0.92
CA ASN A 74 5.22 -4.16 0.43
C ASN A 74 6.21 -4.87 1.38
N PRO A 75 5.79 -5.19 2.61
CA PRO A 75 6.63 -5.92 3.53
C PRO A 75 6.91 -7.32 2.99
N PHE A 76 8.12 -7.84 3.25
CA PHE A 76 8.42 -9.22 2.88
C PHE A 76 7.43 -10.19 3.53
N PRO A 77 6.93 -11.18 2.79
CA PRO A 77 6.04 -12.19 3.36
C PRO A 77 6.77 -12.91 4.50
N THR A 78 6.10 -13.04 5.64
CA THR A 78 6.63 -13.79 6.77
C THR A 78 6.59 -15.29 6.46
N CYS A 79 7.76 -15.92 6.38
CA CYS A 79 7.84 -17.37 6.22
C CYS A 79 8.14 -18.04 7.56
N PHE A 80 7.38 -19.08 7.91
CA PHE A 80 7.68 -19.95 9.06
C PHE A 80 9.02 -20.68 8.91
N CYS A 81 9.49 -20.86 7.67
CA CYS A 81 10.79 -21.43 7.35
C CYS A 81 11.99 -20.55 7.75
N GLY A 82 11.75 -19.31 8.16
CA GLY A 82 12.82 -18.37 8.56
C GLY A 82 13.59 -17.73 7.40
N ALA A 83 13.31 -18.08 6.15
CA ALA A 83 13.96 -17.47 4.99
C ALA A 83 13.79 -15.95 4.91
N SER A 84 12.65 -15.43 5.41
CA SER A 84 12.38 -13.99 5.45
C SER A 84 13.29 -13.23 6.44
N ARG A 85 13.99 -13.90 7.36
CA ARG A 85 14.95 -13.26 8.29
C ARG A 85 16.31 -12.93 7.67
N ALA A 86 16.64 -13.51 6.52
CA ALA A 86 17.90 -13.25 5.83
C ALA A 86 17.84 -12.02 4.90
N LEU A 87 16.66 -11.44 4.70
CA LEU A 87 16.38 -10.34 3.77
C LEU A 87 16.08 -9.00 4.50
N ALA A 88 16.01 -9.02 5.83
CA ALA A 88 15.85 -7.84 6.69
C ALA A 88 17.21 -7.41 7.26
#